data_AF-A0A382QQF5-F1
#
_entry.id   AF-A0A382QQF5-F1
#
_cell.length_a   1.000
_cell.length_b   1.000
_cell.length_c   1.000
_cell.angle_alpha   90.00
_cell.angle_beta   90.00
_cell.angle_gamma   90.00
#
_symmetry.space_group_name_H-M   'P 1'
#
loop_
_entity.id
_entity.type
_entity.pdbx_description
1 polymer ?
#
loop_
_entity_poly.entity_id
_entity_poly.type
_entity_poly.pdbx_seq_one_letter_code
_entity_poly.pdbx_strand_id
1 'polypeptide(L)'
;MAAPRRFIAATGMCIGDGVNQSEDGTLASRDALLNMIHLLMERGWSREQAYCICSVAVDLKVSEVVDVPNFVVTAFLPLGIFED
;
A
#
# COMPACT_ATOMS: atom_id res chain seq x y z
N MET A 1 14.52 -1.52 -12.17
CA MET A 1 14.26 -0.10 -11.82
C MET A 1 14.87 0.14 -10.45
N ALA A 2 15.70 1.18 -10.27
CA ALA A 2 16.30 1.48 -8.97
C ALA A 2 15.23 2.05 -8.03
N ALA A 3 15.25 1.66 -6.75
CA ALA A 3 14.32 2.21 -5.78
C ALA A 3 14.53 3.75 -5.66
N PRO A 4 13.46 4.55 -5.64
CA PRO A 4 13.56 6.00 -5.49
C PRO A 4 14.30 6.36 -4.20
N ARG A 5 15.13 7.42 -4.24
CA ARG A 5 15.97 7.84 -3.10
C ARG A 5 15.17 8.19 -1.84
N ARG A 6 13.89 8.55 -2.00
CA ARG A 6 12.92 8.87 -0.93
C ARG A 6 11.56 8.28 -1.30
N PHE A 7 11.02 7.44 -0.44
CA PHE A 7 9.67 6.89 -0.57
C PHE A 7 9.02 6.75 0.81
N ILE A 8 7.70 6.63 0.82
CA ILE A 8 6.94 6.05 1.94
C ILE A 8 6.35 4.72 1.49
N ALA A 9 6.15 3.83 2.44
CA ALA A 9 5.59 2.51 2.17
C ALA A 9 4.53 2.15 3.22
N ALA A 10 3.51 1.43 2.77
CA ALA A 10 2.50 0.84 3.63
C ALA A 10 2.34 -0.63 3.28
N THR A 11 2.32 -1.50 4.28
CA THR A 11 2.10 -2.94 4.10
C THR A 11 0.62 -3.27 4.26
N GLY A 12 0.20 -4.38 3.66
CA GLY A 12 -1.10 -4.97 3.89
C GLY A 12 -1.01 -6.49 3.98
N MET A 13 -1.98 -7.06 4.69
CA MET A 13 -2.10 -8.51 4.94
C MET A 13 -3.44 -9.04 4.47
N CYS A 14 -3.59 -10.36 4.41
CA CYS A 14 -4.81 -11.05 4.00
C CYS A 14 -5.95 -10.96 5.06
N ILE A 15 -6.21 -9.79 5.65
CA ILE A 15 -7.21 -9.60 6.70
C ILE A 15 -8.36 -8.72 6.19
N GLY A 16 -9.58 -9.24 6.27
CA GLY A 16 -10.80 -8.56 5.82
C GLY A 16 -11.97 -8.93 6.70
N ASP A 17 -12.76 -7.94 7.13
CA ASP A 17 -13.94 -8.13 7.99
C ASP A 17 -13.65 -8.93 9.28
N GLY A 18 -12.44 -8.74 9.84
CA GLY A 18 -11.97 -9.44 11.05
C GLY A 18 -11.53 -10.89 10.82
N VAL A 19 -11.51 -11.36 9.57
CA VAL A 19 -11.10 -12.72 9.20
C VAL A 19 -9.76 -12.70 8.47
N ASN A 20 -8.85 -13.59 8.87
CA ASN A 20 -7.59 -13.83 8.16
C ASN A 20 -7.83 -14.87 7.06
N GLN A 21 -7.83 -14.43 5.81
CA GLN A 21 -7.99 -15.26 4.62
C GLN A 21 -6.64 -15.87 4.24
N SER A 22 -6.62 -17.15 3.85
CA SER A 22 -5.37 -17.79 3.43
C SER A 22 -4.96 -17.30 2.06
N GLU A 23 -3.74 -16.75 1.98
CA GLU A 23 -3.01 -16.52 0.73
C GLU A 23 -3.75 -15.59 -0.25
N ASP A 24 -4.65 -14.75 0.26
CA ASP A 24 -5.41 -13.80 -0.53
C ASP A 24 -4.56 -12.55 -0.84
N GLY A 25 -3.79 -12.64 -1.92
CA GLY A 25 -2.98 -11.52 -2.41
C GLY A 25 -3.81 -10.30 -2.84
N THR A 26 -5.08 -10.48 -3.21
CA THR A 26 -5.96 -9.35 -3.58
C THR A 26 -6.33 -8.56 -2.34
N LEU A 27 -6.69 -9.25 -1.26
CA LEU A 27 -7.01 -8.65 0.02
C LEU A 27 -5.78 -7.96 0.63
N ALA A 28 -4.61 -8.60 0.59
CA ALA A 28 -3.36 -7.99 1.04
C ALA A 28 -3.00 -6.73 0.23
N SER A 29 -3.21 -6.75 -1.10
CA SER A 29 -3.00 -5.59 -1.96
C SER A 29 -3.95 -4.45 -1.63
N ARG A 30 -5.25 -4.76 -1.42
CA ARG A 30 -6.27 -3.79 -1.04
C ARG A 30 -5.95 -3.14 0.31
N ASP A 31 -5.56 -3.95 1.29
CA ASP A 31 -5.20 -3.48 2.63
C ASP A 31 -3.98 -2.54 2.58
N ALA A 32 -2.93 -2.90 1.82
CA ALA A 32 -1.74 -2.07 1.64
C ALA A 32 -2.07 -0.70 1.03
N LEU A 33 -2.96 -0.69 0.02
CA LEU A 33 -3.39 0.54 -0.64
C LEU A 33 -4.28 1.40 0.27
N LEU A 34 -5.17 0.80 1.06
CA LEU A 34 -5.97 1.53 2.05
C LEU A 34 -5.10 2.15 3.14
N ASN A 35 -4.08 1.43 3.61
CA ASN A 35 -3.11 1.96 4.57
C ASN A 35 -2.32 3.13 3.97
N MET A 36 -1.92 3.06 2.70
CA MET A 36 -1.28 4.19 2.01
C MET A 36 -2.23 5.41 1.90
N ILE A 37 -3.51 5.19 1.58
CA ILE A 37 -4.52 6.24 1.55
C ILE A 37 -4.63 6.92 2.92
N HIS A 38 -4.71 6.14 4.00
CA HIS A 38 -4.75 6.69 5.36
C HIS A 38 -3.50 7.51 5.70
N LEU A 39 -2.30 7.04 5.34
CA LEU A 39 -1.06 7.80 5.53
C LEU A 39 -1.03 9.13 4.75
N LEU A 40 -1.61 9.17 3.54
CA LEU A 40 -1.74 10.42 2.78
C LEU A 40 -2.79 11.35 3.41
N MET A 41 -3.87 10.81 3.95
CA MET A 41 -4.87 11.60 4.68
C MET A 41 -4.28 12.26 5.93
N GLU A 42 -3.45 11.55 6.69
CA GLU A 42 -2.70 12.11 7.82
C GLU A 42 -1.74 13.24 7.41
N ARG A 43 -1.35 13.29 6.13
CA ARG A 43 -0.50 14.33 5.54
C ARG A 43 -1.29 15.49 4.91
N GLY A 44 -2.62 15.50 5.08
CA GLY A 44 -3.48 16.62 4.67
C GLY A 44 -4.18 16.46 3.33
N TRP A 45 -4.06 15.30 2.66
CA TRP A 45 -4.81 15.03 1.44
C TRP A 45 -6.24 14.57 1.75
N SER A 46 -7.22 14.97 0.93
CA SER A 46 -8.55 14.36 1.01
C SER A 46 -8.49 12.88 0.64
N ARG A 47 -9.51 12.09 1.03
CA ARG A 47 -9.58 10.67 0.68
C ARG A 47 -9.55 10.45 -0.83
N GLU A 48 -10.25 11.29 -1.58
CA GLU A 48 -10.32 11.26 -3.05
C GLU A 48 -8.97 11.61 -3.67
N GLN A 49 -8.30 12.64 -3.16
CA GLN A 49 -6.95 13.02 -3.61
C GLN A 49 -5.94 11.90 -3.35
N ALA A 50 -5.96 11.33 -2.14
CA ALA A 50 -5.11 10.20 -1.76
C ALA A 50 -5.36 8.98 -2.66
N TYR A 51 -6.61 8.66 -2.95
CA TYR A 51 -6.97 7.59 -3.88
C TYR A 51 -6.44 7.86 -5.29
N CYS A 52 -6.62 9.08 -5.81
CA CYS A 52 -6.09 9.47 -7.13
C CYS A 52 -4.56 9.34 -7.20
N ILE A 53 -3.84 9.81 -6.17
CA ILE A 53 -2.38 9.66 -6.07
C ILE A 53 -2.00 8.17 -6.09
N CYS A 54 -2.66 7.35 -5.26
CA CYS A 54 -2.37 5.92 -5.19
C CYS A 54 -2.63 5.20 -6.51
N SER A 55 -3.69 5.56 -7.23
CA SER A 55 -4.09 4.94 -8.51
C SER A 55 -3.03 5.09 -9.60
N VAL A 56 -2.19 6.13 -9.55
CA VAL A 56 -1.25 6.46 -10.64
C VAL A 56 0.22 6.40 -10.24
N ALA A 57 0.55 6.59 -8.96
CA ALA A 57 1.92 6.76 -8.51
C ALA A 57 2.40 5.68 -7.53
N VAL A 58 1.51 4.81 -7.02
CA VAL A 58 1.91 3.73 -6.11
C VAL A 58 2.26 2.47 -6.90
N ASP A 59 3.41 1.88 -6.54
CA ASP A 59 3.77 0.52 -6.94
C ASP A 59 3.40 -0.47 -5.84
N LEU A 60 2.54 -1.45 -6.16
CA LEU A 60 2.29 -2.60 -5.29
C LEU A 60 3.33 -3.69 -5.56
N LYS A 61 3.94 -4.21 -4.49
CA LYS A 61 4.91 -5.31 -4.57
C LYS A 61 4.52 -6.42 -3.61
N VAL A 62 4.53 -7.66 -4.10
CA VAL A 62 4.43 -8.84 -3.24
C VAL A 62 5.77 -8.96 -2.50
N SER A 63 5.72 -8.83 -1.18
CA SER A 63 6.90 -8.76 -0.32
C SER A 63 7.20 -10.11 0.30
N GLU A 64 6.19 -10.77 0.86
CA GLU A 64 6.33 -12.11 1.46
C GLU A 64 5.17 -13.01 1.06
N VAL A 65 5.50 -14.25 0.68
CA VAL A 65 4.53 -15.29 0.29
C VAL A 65 4.66 -16.56 1.12
N VAL A 66 5.59 -16.58 2.08
CA VAL A 66 5.94 -17.81 2.82
C VAL A 66 5.21 -17.95 4.15
N ASP A 67 4.67 -16.85 4.69
CA ASP A 67 4.09 -16.79 6.03
C ASP A 67 2.60 -17.18 6.03
N VAL A 68 2.28 -18.38 5.55
CA VAL A 68 0.89 -18.90 5.49
C VAL A 68 0.21 -18.76 6.86
N PRO A 69 -0.99 -18.16 6.97
CA PRO A 69 -1.90 -17.74 5.87
C PRO A 69 -1.62 -16.36 5.25
N ASN A 70 -0.69 -15.57 5.79
CA ASN A 70 -0.53 -14.16 5.46
C ASN A 70 0.47 -13.91 4.32
N PHE A 71 -0.06 -13.61 3.13
CA PHE A 71 0.74 -12.87 2.17
C PHE A 71 0.86 -11.41 2.59
N VAL A 72 2.03 -10.84 2.34
CA VAL A 72 2.30 -9.42 2.59
C VAL A 72 2.53 -8.72 1.26
N VAL A 73 1.74 -7.69 1.02
CA VAL A 73 1.92 -6.76 -0.10
C VAL A 73 2.33 -5.40 0.44
N THR A 74 3.20 -4.70 -0.27
CA THR A 74 3.63 -3.35 0.11
C THR A 74 3.32 -2.36 -1.01
N ALA A 75 2.64 -1.27 -0.65
CA ALA A 75 2.41 -0.09 -1.48
C ALA A 75 3.58 0.87 -1.31
N PHE A 76 4.32 1.16 -2.38
CA PHE A 76 5.44 2.11 -2.38
C PHE A 76 5.05 3.40 -3.11
N LEU A 77 5.18 4.54 -2.44
CA LEU A 77 4.96 5.86 -3.03
C LEU A 77 6.28 6.64 -3.12
N PRO A 78 6.83 6.90 -4.32
CA PRO A 78 7.96 7.79 -4.49
C PRO A 78 7.59 9.21 -4.04
N LEU A 79 8.37 9.80 -3.12
CA LEU A 79 8.10 11.16 -2.65
C LEU A 79 8.54 12.24 -3.65
N GLY A 80 9.30 11.88 -4.68
CA GLY A 80 9.74 12.81 -5.72
C GLY A 80 8.61 13.31 -6.64
N ILE A 81 7.38 12.84 -6.47
CA ILE A 81 6.21 13.34 -7.21
C ILE A 81 5.61 14.60 -6.57
N PHE A 82 6.02 14.94 -5.34
CA PHE A 82 5.55 16.12 -4.62
C PHE A 82 6.56 17.25 -4.75
N GLU A 83 6.06 18.47 -4.89
CA GLU A 83 6.84 19.71 -4.77
C GLU A 83 6.97 20.08 -3.28
N ASP A 84 8.07 20.76 -2.93
CA ASP A 84 8.35 21.22 -1.55
C ASP A 84 7.46 22.39 -1.13
#